data_AF-A0A5N6GQB2-F1
#
_entry.id   AF-A0A5N6GQB2-F1
#
_cell.length_a   1.000
_cell.length_b   1.000
_cell.length_c   1.000
_cell.angle_alpha   90.00
_cell.angle_beta   90.00
_cell.angle_gamma   90.00
#
_symmetry.space_group_name_H-M   'P 1'
#
loop_
_entity.id
_entity.type
_entity.pdbx_description
1 polymer ?
#
loop_
_entity_poly.entity_id
_entity_poly.type
_entity_poly.pdbx_seq_one_letter_code
_entity_poly.pdbx_strand_id
1 'polypeptide(L)'
;MYRSHDATVRHDKVYALLGLCADDPKASALEPNYGLPWSDALKKGTTYILGGKCSVQTWPDTDIAVIKGKGWILGYIAQVRPRTSEDDQAYVSIQFNHTAEWVNKPLQWNNKWRLRAPEELIQEGDIICLLQGTAKPSIIRLCRDHFEMVMTTVTPQTSKEESYDLEPQKWHPIGGFLYDVFLHGDYLGPV
;
A
#
# COMPACT_ATOMS: atom_id res chain seq x y z
N MET A 1 0.92 9.66 -11.24
CA MET A 1 0.66 9.84 -12.69
C MET A 1 -0.56 9.05 -13.20
N TYR A 2 -0.91 7.87 -12.67
CA TYR A 2 -2.08 7.11 -13.14
C TYR A 2 -3.42 7.47 -12.43
N ARG A 3 -3.33 8.04 -11.22
CA ARG A 3 -4.50 8.41 -10.38
C ARG A 3 -5.44 9.43 -11.04
N SER A 4 -4.92 10.28 -11.91
CA SER A 4 -5.61 11.39 -12.59
C SER A 4 -5.90 11.10 -14.06
N HIS A 5 -5.81 9.84 -14.50
CA HIS A 5 -6.21 9.46 -15.85
C HIS A 5 -7.70 9.10 -15.86
N ASP A 6 -8.49 9.86 -16.60
CA ASP A 6 -9.92 9.61 -16.82
C ASP A 6 -10.10 8.43 -17.77
N ALA A 7 -9.92 7.22 -17.24
CA ALA A 7 -10.32 6.04 -17.96
C ALA A 7 -11.86 6.00 -18.05
N THR A 8 -12.37 5.96 -19.28
CA THR A 8 -13.80 5.85 -19.57
C THR A 8 -14.40 4.54 -19.04
N VAL A 9 -13.57 3.50 -18.87
CA VAL A 9 -13.92 2.20 -18.31
C VAL A 9 -13.16 1.98 -17.00
N ARG A 10 -13.89 1.69 -15.91
CA ARG A 10 -13.28 1.50 -14.57
C ARG A 10 -12.27 0.35 -14.55
N HIS A 11 -12.54 -0.72 -15.28
CA HIS A 11 -11.67 -1.89 -15.42
C HIS A 11 -10.28 -1.55 -15.94
N ASP A 12 -10.15 -0.59 -16.85
CA ASP A 12 -8.85 -0.17 -17.38
C ASP A 12 -7.92 0.29 -16.26
N LYS A 13 -8.48 0.96 -15.24
CA LYS A 13 -7.67 1.47 -14.12
C LYS A 13 -7.07 0.33 -13.31
N VAL A 14 -7.86 -0.70 -13.02
CA VAL A 14 -7.41 -1.86 -12.26
C VAL A 14 -6.42 -2.69 -13.06
N TYR A 15 -6.69 -2.95 -14.35
CA TYR A 15 -5.77 -3.74 -15.17
C TYR A 15 -4.45 -3.03 -15.44
N ALA A 16 -4.46 -1.72 -15.64
CA ALA A 16 -3.23 -0.95 -15.74
C ALA A 16 -2.45 -0.95 -14.42
N LEU A 17 -3.12 -0.76 -13.27
CA LEU A 17 -2.46 -0.84 -11.97
C LEU A 17 -1.85 -2.23 -11.74
N LEU A 18 -2.59 -3.29 -12.06
CA LEU A 18 -2.09 -4.67 -11.96
C LEU A 18 -0.88 -4.90 -12.86
N GLY A 19 -0.91 -4.39 -14.09
CA GLY A 19 0.26 -4.43 -14.99
C GLY A 19 1.50 -3.72 -14.42
N LEU A 20 1.31 -2.69 -13.59
CA LEU A 20 2.42 -1.99 -12.90
C LEU A 20 2.88 -2.71 -11.62
N CYS A 21 1.99 -3.44 -10.95
CA CYS A 21 2.28 -4.14 -9.70
C CYS A 21 2.75 -5.58 -9.90
N ALA A 22 2.65 -6.14 -11.09
CA ALA A 22 2.99 -7.53 -11.36
C ALA A 22 4.50 -7.76 -11.43
N ASP A 23 5.00 -8.60 -10.54
CA ASP A 23 6.36 -9.15 -10.63
C ASP A 23 6.44 -10.28 -11.68
N ASP A 24 5.35 -11.03 -11.87
CA ASP A 24 5.21 -12.05 -12.92
C ASP A 24 4.13 -11.64 -13.95
N PRO A 25 4.52 -11.29 -15.19
CA PRO A 25 3.58 -10.89 -16.24
C PRO A 25 2.62 -12.00 -16.69
N LYS A 26 2.83 -13.26 -16.26
CA LYS A 26 1.95 -14.40 -16.58
C LYS A 26 0.93 -14.73 -15.49
N ALA A 27 0.86 -13.94 -14.42
CA ALA A 27 -0.13 -14.18 -13.37
C ALA A 27 -1.55 -14.08 -13.94
N SER A 28 -2.41 -15.07 -13.69
CA SER A 28 -3.80 -15.10 -14.17
C SER A 28 -4.68 -13.95 -13.65
N ALA A 29 -4.19 -13.20 -12.66
CA ALA A 29 -4.80 -11.95 -12.20
C ALA A 29 -4.67 -10.81 -13.24
N LEU A 30 -3.71 -10.91 -14.16
CA LEU A 30 -3.34 -9.87 -15.13
C LEU A 30 -4.08 -9.97 -16.46
N GLU A 31 -4.71 -11.11 -16.76
CA GLU A 31 -5.53 -11.23 -17.96
C GLU A 31 -6.79 -10.36 -17.85
N PRO A 32 -6.93 -9.32 -18.70
CA PRO A 32 -8.08 -8.43 -18.66
C PRO A 32 -9.35 -9.19 -19.04
N ASN A 33 -10.37 -9.12 -18.19
CA ASN A 33 -11.68 -9.71 -18.46
C ASN A 33 -12.78 -8.67 -18.18
N TYR A 34 -13.15 -7.95 -19.22
CA TYR A 34 -14.20 -6.93 -19.19
C TYR A 34 -15.62 -7.51 -19.06
N GLY A 35 -15.79 -8.83 -19.17
CA GLY A 35 -17.06 -9.50 -18.88
C GLY A 35 -17.32 -9.70 -17.39
N LEU A 36 -16.30 -9.52 -16.52
CA LEU A 36 -16.49 -9.59 -15.07
C LEU A 36 -17.20 -8.33 -14.55
N PRO A 37 -18.15 -8.47 -13.61
CA PRO A 37 -18.66 -7.32 -12.86
C PRO A 37 -17.51 -6.51 -12.26
N TRP A 38 -17.65 -5.19 -12.26
CA TRP A 38 -16.63 -4.27 -11.74
C TRP A 38 -16.18 -4.64 -10.32
N SER A 39 -17.12 -4.95 -9.42
CA SER A 39 -16.84 -5.36 -8.05
C SER A 39 -15.94 -6.60 -7.96
N ASP A 40 -16.07 -7.53 -8.90
CA ASP A 40 -15.27 -8.76 -8.94
C ASP A 40 -13.87 -8.49 -9.50
N ALA A 41 -13.76 -7.64 -10.52
CA ALA A 41 -12.48 -7.18 -11.05
C ALA A 41 -11.67 -6.43 -9.98
N LEU A 42 -12.32 -5.51 -9.25
CA LEU A 42 -11.71 -4.78 -8.14
C LEU A 42 -11.27 -5.72 -7.01
N LYS A 43 -12.12 -6.69 -6.63
CA LYS A 43 -11.78 -7.69 -5.61
C LYS A 43 -10.58 -8.53 -6.02
N LYS A 44 -10.57 -9.02 -7.26
CA LYS A 44 -9.47 -9.84 -7.81
C LYS A 44 -8.17 -9.05 -7.81
N GLY A 45 -8.19 -7.82 -8.30
CA GLY A 45 -7.00 -6.97 -8.37
C GLY A 45 -6.46 -6.60 -7.00
N THR A 46 -7.35 -6.19 -6.09
CA THR A 46 -6.99 -5.88 -4.70
C THR A 46 -6.41 -7.10 -3.98
N THR A 47 -7.02 -8.29 -4.13
CA THR A 47 -6.51 -9.52 -3.53
C THR A 47 -5.10 -9.85 -4.02
N TYR A 48 -4.83 -9.65 -5.31
CA TYR A 48 -3.51 -9.88 -5.91
C TYR A 48 -2.47 -8.92 -5.35
N ILE A 49 -2.75 -7.61 -5.34
CA ILE A 49 -1.82 -6.57 -4.86
C ILE A 49 -1.40 -6.81 -3.40
N LEU A 50 -2.27 -7.40 -2.58
CA LEU A 50 -2.00 -7.67 -1.17
C LEU A 50 -1.41 -9.06 -0.89
N GLY A 51 -0.95 -9.78 -1.91
CA GLY A 51 -0.35 -11.11 -1.75
C GLY A 51 -1.34 -12.20 -1.30
N GLY A 52 -2.65 -11.98 -1.46
CA GLY A 52 -3.69 -13.01 -1.30
C GLY A 52 -3.96 -13.51 0.11
N LYS A 53 -3.31 -12.98 1.15
CA LYS A 53 -3.55 -13.40 2.55
C LYS A 53 -4.59 -12.56 3.28
N CYS A 54 -4.96 -11.41 2.73
CA CYS A 54 -6.06 -10.59 3.24
C CYS A 54 -7.40 -11.03 2.63
N SER A 55 -8.47 -10.95 3.43
CA SER A 55 -9.84 -11.04 2.94
C SER A 55 -10.25 -9.71 2.31
N VAL A 56 -10.81 -9.76 1.11
CA VAL A 56 -11.27 -8.57 0.39
C VAL A 56 -12.77 -8.67 0.14
N GLN A 57 -13.51 -7.62 0.48
CA GLN A 57 -14.92 -7.45 0.21
C GLN A 57 -15.14 -6.23 -0.67
N THR A 58 -16.01 -6.36 -1.67
CA THR A 58 -16.39 -5.29 -2.60
C THR A 58 -17.90 -5.36 -2.81
N TRP A 59 -18.49 -4.27 -3.30
CA TRP A 59 -19.91 -4.17 -3.59
C TRP A 59 -20.14 -3.64 -5.01
N PRO A 60 -21.24 -4.03 -5.67
CA PRO A 60 -21.64 -3.43 -6.94
C PRO A 60 -21.71 -1.91 -6.85
N ASP A 61 -21.42 -1.24 -7.98
CA ASP A 61 -21.53 0.21 -8.18
C ASP A 61 -20.66 1.11 -7.27
N THR A 62 -19.84 0.53 -6.39
CA THR A 62 -18.87 1.26 -5.55
C THR A 62 -17.44 1.01 -6.00
N ASP A 63 -16.57 1.99 -5.78
CA ASP A 63 -15.12 1.86 -6.02
C ASP A 63 -14.37 1.53 -4.72
N ILE A 64 -15.08 0.88 -3.78
CA ILE A 64 -14.62 0.61 -2.42
C ILE A 64 -14.31 -0.88 -2.28
N ALA A 65 -13.15 -1.17 -1.69
CA ALA A 65 -12.75 -2.53 -1.32
C ALA A 65 -12.35 -2.56 0.16
N VAL A 66 -13.09 -3.27 1.00
CA VAL A 66 -12.76 -3.45 2.41
C VAL A 66 -11.79 -4.63 2.57
N ILE A 67 -10.65 -4.38 3.23
CA ILE A 67 -9.58 -5.36 3.41
C ILE A 67 -9.50 -5.77 4.89
N LYS A 68 -9.75 -7.04 5.17
CA LYS A 68 -9.53 -7.61 6.51
C LYS A 68 -8.31 -8.50 6.48
N GLY A 69 -7.28 -8.12 7.22
CA GLY A 69 -6.00 -8.82 7.23
C GLY A 69 -5.27 -8.63 8.54
N LYS A 70 -4.16 -9.36 8.68
CA LYS A 70 -3.20 -9.14 9.77
C LYS A 70 -2.02 -8.36 9.21
N GLY A 71 -1.42 -7.54 10.05
CA GLY A 71 -0.20 -6.83 9.71
C GLY A 71 0.53 -6.36 10.96
N TRP A 72 1.77 -5.95 10.75
CA TRP A 72 2.65 -5.42 11.79
C TRP A 72 2.76 -3.92 11.58
N ILE A 73 2.44 -3.12 12.60
CA ILE A 73 2.78 -1.69 12.56
C ILE A 73 4.29 -1.59 12.73
N LEU A 74 4.95 -0.93 11.80
CA LEU A 74 6.40 -0.72 11.81
C LEU A 74 6.75 0.65 12.40
N GLY A 75 5.83 1.61 12.30
CA GLY A 75 6.06 2.98 12.76
C GLY A 75 5.09 3.94 12.12
N TYR A 76 5.44 5.22 12.14
CA TYR A 76 4.65 6.27 11.52
C TYR A 76 5.53 7.37 10.94
N ILE A 77 4.96 8.17 10.05
CA ILE A 77 5.61 9.30 9.40
C ILE A 77 5.60 10.49 10.37
N ALA A 78 6.79 10.83 10.87
CA ALA A 78 6.98 11.91 11.83
C ALA A 78 7.11 13.28 11.15
N GLN A 79 7.62 13.32 9.92
CA GLN A 79 7.75 14.56 9.16
C GLN A 79 7.63 14.29 7.66
N VAL A 80 6.90 15.15 6.95
CA VAL A 80 6.88 15.19 5.48
C VAL A 80 7.51 16.48 5.01
N ARG A 81 8.55 16.38 4.19
CA ARG A 81 9.11 17.53 3.47
C ARG A 81 8.61 17.47 2.02
N PRO A 82 7.96 18.55 1.55
CA PRO A 82 7.41 18.60 0.21
C PRO A 82 8.51 18.53 -0.85
N ARG A 83 8.09 18.18 -2.07
CA ARG A 83 8.96 18.17 -3.24
C ARG A 83 9.55 19.57 -3.46
N THR A 84 10.75 19.62 -4.02
CA THR A 84 11.32 20.87 -4.57
C THR A 84 11.15 20.86 -6.07
N SER A 85 11.23 22.03 -6.74
CA SER A 85 11.18 22.12 -8.20
C SER A 85 12.25 21.26 -8.91
N GLU A 86 13.31 20.86 -8.20
CA GLU A 86 14.40 20.02 -8.68
C GLU A 86 14.25 18.52 -8.34
N ASP A 87 13.32 18.14 -7.45
CA ASP A 87 13.18 16.75 -6.98
C ASP A 87 11.71 16.33 -6.89
N ASP A 88 11.36 15.31 -7.66
CA ASP A 88 10.03 14.74 -7.75
C ASP A 88 9.76 13.70 -6.65
N GLN A 89 10.50 13.74 -5.53
CA GLN A 89 10.34 12.80 -4.42
C GLN A 89 9.95 13.52 -3.13
N ALA A 90 9.00 12.94 -2.41
CA ALA A 90 8.68 13.38 -1.05
C ALA A 90 9.73 12.81 -0.10
N TYR A 91 10.29 13.66 0.75
CA TYR A 91 11.23 13.24 1.78
C TYR A 91 10.47 13.04 3.08
N VAL A 92 10.48 11.82 3.59
CA VAL A 92 9.78 11.50 4.84
C VAL A 92 10.77 11.07 5.92
N SER A 93 10.53 11.57 7.13
CA SER A 93 11.18 11.06 8.34
C SER A 93 10.21 10.12 9.04
N ILE A 94 10.71 8.96 9.43
CA ILE A 94 9.93 7.88 10.00
C ILE A 94 10.38 7.64 11.42
N GLN A 95 9.42 7.48 12.33
CA GLN A 95 9.69 6.95 13.65
C GLN A 95 9.26 5.49 13.69
N PHE A 96 10.23 4.59 13.70
CA PHE A 96 9.99 3.16 13.84
C PHE A 96 9.68 2.80 15.30
N ASN A 97 8.85 1.78 15.48
CA ASN A 97 8.58 1.17 16.77
C ASN A 97 9.49 -0.06 16.99
N HIS A 98 9.44 -0.62 18.21
CA HIS A 98 10.18 -1.84 18.56
C HIS A 98 9.77 -3.05 17.69
N THR A 99 8.54 -3.06 17.17
CA THR A 99 8.01 -4.09 16.27
C THR A 99 8.80 -4.16 14.95
N ALA A 100 9.28 -3.02 14.43
CA ALA A 100 10.13 -3.00 13.24
C ALA A 100 11.46 -3.73 13.45
N GLU A 101 12.00 -3.72 14.67
CA GLU A 101 13.25 -4.41 15.02
C GLU A 101 13.14 -5.94 14.95
N TRP A 102 11.92 -6.46 14.99
CA TRP A 102 11.63 -7.90 14.98
C TRP A 102 11.32 -8.41 13.58
N VAL A 103 10.75 -7.55 12.73
CA VAL A 103 10.49 -7.86 11.32
C VAL A 103 11.80 -7.89 10.53
N ASN A 104 12.82 -7.14 10.95
CA ASN A 104 14.19 -7.23 10.45
C ASN A 104 15.19 -6.65 11.47
N LYS A 105 16.46 -7.06 11.48
CA LYS A 105 17.45 -6.45 12.39
C LYS A 105 17.48 -4.93 12.14
N PRO A 106 17.24 -4.08 13.17
CA PRO A 106 16.97 -2.65 13.02
C PRO A 106 18.12 -1.80 12.45
N LEU A 107 19.30 -2.39 12.25
CA LEU A 107 20.51 -1.66 11.84
C LEU A 107 20.47 -1.08 10.41
N GLN A 108 19.47 -1.39 9.59
CA GLN A 108 19.52 -1.10 8.15
C GLN A 108 18.39 -0.21 7.62
N TRP A 109 17.32 0.04 8.38
CA TRP A 109 16.27 0.94 7.93
C TRP A 109 16.63 2.38 8.27
N ASN A 110 17.18 3.09 7.29
CA ASN A 110 17.33 4.53 7.38
C ASN A 110 15.96 5.14 7.75
N ASN A 111 15.91 5.98 8.79
CA ASN A 111 14.67 6.64 9.19
C ASN A 111 14.26 7.76 8.22
N LYS A 112 15.10 8.07 7.22
CA LYS A 112 14.80 9.00 6.14
C LYS A 112 14.57 8.22 4.86
N TRP A 113 13.33 8.24 4.37
CA TRP A 113 12.97 7.63 3.09
C TRP A 113 12.70 8.70 2.05
N ARG A 114 13.07 8.40 0.81
CA ARG A 114 12.56 9.13 -0.36
C ARG A 114 11.45 8.32 -0.98
N LEU A 115 10.27 8.90 -1.04
CA LEU A 115 9.05 8.25 -1.51
C LEU A 115 8.55 8.94 -2.77
N ARG A 116 8.29 8.12 -3.80
CA ARG A 116 7.59 8.58 -4.99
C ARG A 116 6.09 8.51 -4.75
N ALA A 117 5.52 9.59 -4.20
CA ALA A 117 4.08 9.75 -4.04
C ALA A 117 3.62 11.12 -4.53
N PRO A 118 2.38 11.26 -5.02
CA PRO A 118 1.76 12.56 -5.29
C PRO A 118 1.84 13.48 -4.06
N GLU A 119 1.93 14.79 -4.30
CA GLU A 119 2.27 15.83 -3.31
C GLU A 119 1.32 15.91 -2.10
N GLU A 120 0.11 15.35 -2.22
CA GLU A 120 -0.95 15.38 -1.20
C GLU A 120 -1.29 14.00 -0.62
N LEU A 121 -0.65 12.93 -1.12
CA LEU A 121 -1.03 11.57 -0.76
C LEU A 121 -0.55 11.23 0.66
N ILE A 122 0.67 11.61 1.01
CA ILE A 122 1.31 11.28 2.29
C ILE A 122 1.24 12.46 3.25
N GLN A 123 0.98 12.19 4.53
CA GLN A 123 0.88 13.19 5.59
C GLN A 123 1.63 12.74 6.85
N GLU A 124 1.90 13.71 7.74
CA GLU A 124 2.39 13.40 9.09
C GLU A 124 1.33 12.62 9.87
N GLY A 125 1.77 11.60 10.62
CA GLY A 125 0.90 10.69 11.34
C GLY A 125 0.44 9.46 10.54
N ASP A 126 0.71 9.41 9.22
CA ASP A 126 0.47 8.20 8.43
C ASP A 126 1.27 7.01 8.99
N ILE A 127 0.64 5.85 9.03
CA ILE A 127 1.17 4.64 9.66
C ILE A 127 1.82 3.76 8.61
N ILE A 128 3.00 3.26 8.93
CA ILE A 128 3.73 2.29 8.10
C ILE A 128 3.45 0.91 8.67
N CYS A 129 2.99 0.00 7.82
CA CYS A 129 2.70 -1.37 8.22
C CYS A 129 3.18 -2.39 7.20
N LEU A 130 3.45 -3.61 7.65
CA LEU A 130 3.68 -4.76 6.77
C LEU A 130 2.46 -5.67 6.84
N LEU A 131 1.74 -5.79 5.74
CA LEU A 131 0.58 -6.68 5.64
C LEU A 131 1.02 -8.12 5.45
N GLN A 132 0.28 -9.06 6.05
CA GLN A 132 0.53 -10.48 5.88
C GLN A 132 0.48 -10.86 4.40
N GLY A 133 1.47 -11.64 3.94
CA GLY A 133 1.54 -12.08 2.55
C GLY A 133 2.26 -11.10 1.61
N THR A 134 2.67 -9.94 2.12
CA THR A 134 3.46 -8.95 1.36
C THR A 134 4.90 -8.90 1.86
N ALA A 135 5.83 -8.59 0.95
CA ALA A 135 7.26 -8.41 1.26
C ALA A 135 7.68 -6.95 1.29
N LYS A 136 6.76 -6.00 1.08
CA LYS A 136 7.05 -4.57 1.03
C LYS A 136 6.06 -3.84 1.95
N PRO A 137 6.49 -2.79 2.67
CA PRO A 137 5.60 -2.05 3.56
C PRO A 137 4.51 -1.32 2.78
N SER A 138 3.39 -1.08 3.44
CA SER A 138 2.26 -0.25 3.00
C SER A 138 2.16 0.98 3.90
N ILE A 139 1.49 2.02 3.43
CA ILE A 139 1.13 3.19 4.24
C ILE A 139 -0.38 3.24 4.37
N ILE A 140 -0.86 3.36 5.60
CA ILE A 140 -2.27 3.53 5.94
C ILE A 140 -2.47 4.79 6.78
N ARG A 141 -3.65 5.39 6.68
CA ARG A 141 -4.03 6.58 7.45
C ARG A 141 -5.15 6.24 8.41
N LEU A 142 -5.00 6.60 9.67
CA LEU A 142 -6.09 6.52 10.63
C LEU A 142 -7.12 7.63 10.33
N CYS A 143 -8.34 7.22 10.01
CA CYS A 143 -9.53 8.07 9.92
C CYS A 143 -10.35 7.93 11.22
N ARG A 144 -11.56 8.50 11.25
CA ARG A 144 -12.39 8.52 12.48
C ARG A 144 -12.75 7.12 12.98
N ASP A 145 -13.08 6.21 12.09
CA ASP A 145 -13.62 4.87 12.39
C ASP A 145 -12.94 3.76 11.56
N HIS A 146 -11.92 4.10 10.78
CA HIS A 146 -11.26 3.16 9.88
C HIS A 146 -9.84 3.56 9.49
N PHE A 147 -9.20 2.75 8.64
CA PHE A 147 -7.86 2.98 8.12
C PHE A 147 -7.86 3.04 6.59
N GLU A 148 -7.59 4.19 6.00
CA GLU A 148 -7.45 4.29 4.54
C GLU A 148 -6.08 3.79 4.06
N MET A 149 -6.03 3.14 2.90
CA MET A 149 -4.76 2.74 2.28
C MET A 149 -4.26 3.87 1.42
N VAL A 150 -3.23 4.53 1.93
CA VAL A 150 -2.54 5.62 1.25
C VAL A 150 -1.65 5.06 0.13
N MET A 151 -0.90 4.00 0.44
CA MET A 151 -0.09 3.27 -0.53
C MET A 151 -0.07 1.78 -0.23
N THR A 152 -0.34 0.97 -1.26
CA THR A 152 -0.31 -0.50 -1.19
C THR A 152 1.10 -1.03 -1.02
N THR A 153 2.07 -0.42 -1.69
CA THR A 153 3.47 -0.86 -1.71
C THR A 153 4.41 0.33 -1.68
N VAL A 154 5.35 0.30 -0.75
CA VAL A 154 6.39 1.30 -0.57
C VAL A 154 7.74 0.64 -0.78
N THR A 155 8.54 1.22 -1.67
CA THR A 155 9.94 0.86 -1.85
C THR A 155 10.80 1.99 -1.27
N PRO A 156 11.43 1.79 -0.09
CA PRO A 156 12.35 2.77 0.47
C PRO A 156 13.54 2.93 -0.47
N GLN A 157 13.74 4.13 -1.03
CA GLN A 157 15.00 4.42 -1.72
C GLN A 157 16.05 4.80 -0.67
N THR A 158 16.77 3.80 -0.16
CA THR A 158 17.97 4.01 0.65
C THR A 158 19.18 4.26 -0.25
N SER A 159 20.16 5.04 0.21
CA SER A 159 21.37 5.40 -0.54
C SER A 159 22.31 4.23 -0.88
N LYS A 160 21.90 2.98 -0.60
CA LYS A 160 22.47 1.75 -1.10
C LYS A 160 21.30 0.93 -1.64
N GLU A 161 21.28 0.71 -2.95
CA GLU A 161 20.42 -0.26 -3.61
C GLU A 161 20.85 -1.66 -3.17
N GLU A 162 20.30 -2.11 -2.05
CA GLU A 162 20.31 -3.53 -1.72
C GLU A 162 18.86 -3.97 -1.77
N SER A 163 18.57 -4.87 -2.71
CA SER A 163 17.28 -5.53 -2.86
C SER A 163 17.08 -6.45 -1.67
N TYR A 164 16.29 -6.03 -0.69
CA TYR A 164 15.96 -6.87 0.45
C TYR A 164 14.62 -7.55 0.22
N ASP A 165 14.67 -8.84 -0.12
CA ASP A 165 13.52 -9.71 0.08
C ASP A 165 13.26 -9.81 1.59
N LEU A 166 12.17 -9.19 2.05
CA LEU A 166 11.74 -9.32 3.43
C LEU A 166 11.25 -10.77 3.64
N GLU A 167 12.11 -11.63 4.17
CA GLU A 167 11.65 -12.89 4.76
C GLU A 167 11.12 -12.59 6.17
N PRO A 168 9.81 -12.70 6.42
CA PRO A 168 9.32 -12.57 7.78
C PRO A 168 9.88 -13.73 8.60
N GLN A 169 10.83 -13.44 9.49
CA GLN A 169 11.21 -14.38 10.54
C GLN A 169 9.93 -14.82 11.26
N LYS A 170 9.84 -16.13 11.51
CA LYS A 170 8.66 -16.86 12.01
C LYS A 170 7.73 -15.97 12.86
N TRP A 171 6.45 -16.00 12.50
CA TRP A 171 5.34 -15.35 13.20
C TRP A 171 5.34 -15.70 14.70
N HIS A 172 6.00 -14.87 15.50
CA HIS A 172 6.01 -15.00 16.96
C HIS A 172 5.14 -13.88 17.55
N PRO A 173 3.98 -14.22 18.15
CA PRO A 173 2.98 -13.23 18.52
C PRO A 173 3.32 -12.57 19.85
N ILE A 174 3.79 -11.31 19.84
CA ILE A 174 3.85 -10.49 21.05
C ILE A 174 3.56 -9.02 20.69
N GLY A 175 2.28 -8.63 20.70
CA GLY A 175 1.80 -7.24 20.78
C GLY A 175 1.94 -6.37 19.51
N GLY A 176 0.80 -5.87 18.99
CA GLY A 176 0.77 -4.88 17.90
C GLY A 176 0.08 -5.39 16.62
N PHE A 177 -1.14 -5.92 16.75
CA PHE A 177 -1.93 -6.34 15.58
C PHE A 177 -2.82 -5.20 15.12
N LEU A 178 -2.83 -4.93 13.82
CA LEU A 178 -3.98 -4.27 13.20
C LEU A 178 -5.11 -5.31 13.06
N TYR A 179 -6.27 -4.99 13.62
CA TYR A 179 -7.52 -5.69 13.35
C TYR A 179 -8.43 -4.74 12.59
N ASP A 180 -8.99 -5.23 11.49
CA ASP A 180 -9.95 -4.55 10.61
C ASP A 180 -9.45 -3.22 10.00
N VAL A 181 -8.93 -3.29 8.77
CA VAL A 181 -8.64 -2.12 7.94
C VAL A 181 -9.86 -1.87 7.06
N PHE A 182 -10.81 -1.04 7.50
CA PHE A 182 -11.84 -0.58 6.56
C PHE A 182 -11.21 0.47 5.66
N LEU A 183 -11.35 0.29 4.37
CA LEU A 183 -10.73 1.15 3.41
C LEU A 183 -11.79 1.92 2.69
N HIS A 184 -11.59 3.22 2.67
CA HIS A 184 -12.29 4.09 1.77
C HIS A 184 -11.39 4.32 0.57
N GLY A 185 -11.84 3.84 -0.59
CA GLY A 185 -11.29 4.27 -1.86
C GLY A 185 -12.12 5.44 -2.36
N ASP A 186 -11.78 6.67 -1.97
CA ASP A 186 -12.30 7.85 -2.67
C ASP A 186 -11.63 7.92 -4.05
N TYR A 187 -12.24 7.24 -5.01
CA TYR A 187 -11.90 7.34 -6.43
C TYR A 187 -12.73 8.43 -7.14
N LEU A 188 -13.41 9.27 -6.38
CA LEU A 188 -14.16 10.42 -6.88
C LEU A 188 -13.92 11.61 -5.94
N GLY A 189 -12.95 12.46 -6.30
CA GLY A 189 -13.00 13.85 -5.87
C GLY A 189 -14.23 14.53 -6.49
N PRO A 190 -14.83 15.52 -5.83
CA PRO A 190 -15.98 16.23 -6.38
C PRO A 190 -15.55 17.01 -7.64
N VAL A 191 -16.50 17.07 -8.56
CA VAL A 191 -16.52 17.80 -9.85
C VAL A 191 -15.92 19.18 -9.76
#